data_AF-A0A963LY45-F1
#
_entry.id   AF-A0A963LY45-F1
#
_cell.length_a   1.000
_cell.length_b   1.000
_cell.length_c   1.000
_cell.angle_alpha   90.00
_cell.angle_beta   90.00
_cell.angle_gamma   90.00
#
_symmetry.space_group_name_H-M   'P 1'
#
loop_
_entity.id
_entity.type
_entity.pdbx_description
1 polymer ?
#
loop_
_entity_poly.entity_id
_entity_poly.type
_entity_poly.pdbx_seq_one_letter_code
_entity_poly.pdbx_strand_id
1 'polypeptide(L)'
;MSASTTEPGGGTGVSAEQAALIRRFRADPLAAPDAQLRAFLLPLRNLPAARKHALMRLPAQQAWTLVRLGGREAPVEIVGGRWHSRADAEWAVFRARWQAVHGWDPEHLDD
;
A
#
# COMPACT_ATOMS: atom_id res chain seq x y z
N MET A 1 -42.23 8.24 0.71
CA MET A 1 -41.59 6.91 0.58
C MET A 1 -40.12 7.16 0.37
N SER A 2 -39.35 6.98 1.44
CA SER A 2 -37.97 7.46 1.56
C SER A 2 -37.00 6.59 0.77
N ALA A 3 -36.02 7.26 0.17
CA ALA A 3 -34.93 6.68 -0.61
C ALA A 3 -34.14 5.64 0.19
N SER A 4 -33.88 4.49 -0.43
CA SER A 4 -32.89 3.53 0.03
C SER A 4 -31.51 4.02 -0.40
N THR A 5 -30.85 4.77 0.48
CA THR A 5 -29.41 4.98 0.39
C THR A 5 -28.72 3.69 0.82
N THR A 6 -28.23 2.92 -0.15
CA THR A 6 -27.28 1.83 0.12
C THR A 6 -25.94 2.47 0.44
N GLU A 7 -25.59 2.50 1.72
CA GLU A 7 -24.21 2.77 2.15
C GLU A 7 -23.33 1.57 1.76
N PRO A 8 -22.21 1.76 1.05
CA PRO A 8 -21.23 0.70 0.91
C PRO A 8 -20.49 0.58 2.24
N GLY A 9 -20.85 -0.42 3.05
CA GLY A 9 -20.08 -0.82 4.23
C GLY A 9 -18.68 -1.26 3.80
N GLY A 10 -17.73 -0.33 3.86
CA GLY A 10 -16.30 -0.59 3.73
C GLY A 10 -15.80 -1.30 4.98
N GLY A 11 -16.17 -2.58 5.13
CA GLY A 11 -15.69 -3.39 6.22
C GLY A 11 -14.17 -3.57 6.12
N THR A 12 -13.47 -3.34 7.22
CA THR A 12 -12.08 -3.73 7.52
C THR A 12 -11.95 -5.26 7.52
N GLY A 13 -12.35 -5.92 6.42
CA GLY A 13 -12.57 -7.36 6.29
C GLY A 13 -11.29 -8.17 6.17
N VAL A 14 -10.35 -7.98 7.09
CA VAL A 14 -9.15 -8.81 7.24
C VAL A 14 -9.29 -9.77 8.40
N SER A 15 -8.69 -10.96 8.27
CA SER A 15 -8.59 -11.89 9.39
C SER A 15 -7.63 -11.37 10.46
N ALA A 16 -7.72 -11.90 11.69
CA ALA A 16 -6.79 -11.58 12.77
C ALA A 16 -5.32 -11.87 12.39
N GLU A 17 -5.09 -12.90 11.59
CA GLU A 17 -3.77 -13.24 11.07
C GLU A 17 -3.26 -12.17 10.08
N GLN A 18 -4.10 -11.73 9.14
CA GLN A 18 -3.75 -10.65 8.23
C GLN A 18 -3.47 -9.35 8.98
N ALA A 19 -4.30 -9.02 9.98
CA ALA A 19 -4.07 -7.86 10.85
C ALA A 19 -2.71 -7.94 11.56
N ALA A 20 -2.33 -9.12 12.09
CA ALA A 20 -1.02 -9.31 12.71
C ALA A 20 0.14 -9.14 11.71
N LEU A 21 -0.02 -9.61 10.47
CA LEU A 21 0.98 -9.44 9.40
C LEU A 21 1.11 -7.98 8.94
N ILE A 22 0.00 -7.24 8.85
CA ILE A 22 0.00 -5.79 8.58
C ILE A 22 0.78 -5.06 9.69
N ARG A 23 0.45 -5.32 10.96
CA ARG A 23 1.15 -4.71 12.11
C ARG A 23 2.64 -5.04 12.11
N ARG A 24 2.99 -6.30 11.83
CA ARG A 24 4.38 -6.74 11.74
C ARG A 24 5.14 -6.03 10.62
N PHE A 25 4.53 -5.91 9.43
CA PHE A 25 5.15 -5.17 8.33
C PHE A 25 5.33 -3.69 8.68
N ARG A 26 4.34 -3.05 9.30
CA ARG A 26 4.41 -1.65 9.75
C ARG A 26 5.53 -1.43 10.78
N ALA A 27 5.73 -2.39 11.69
CA ALA A 27 6.74 -2.29 12.75
C ALA A 27 8.18 -2.30 12.21
N ASP A 28 8.48 -3.13 11.20
CA ASP A 28 9.77 -3.13 10.52
C ASP A 28 9.64 -3.49 9.03
N PRO A 29 9.34 -2.50 8.16
CA PRO A 29 9.16 -2.71 6.72
C PRO A 29 10.44 -3.15 5.99
N LEU A 30 11.61 -2.94 6.62
CA LEU A 30 12.92 -3.19 6.02
C LEU A 30 13.52 -4.53 6.43
N ALA A 31 12.99 -5.16 7.49
CA ALA A 31 13.36 -6.51 7.89
C ALA A 31 13.16 -7.52 6.74
N ALA A 32 14.05 -8.52 6.70
CA ALA A 32 13.89 -9.65 5.80
C ALA A 32 12.59 -10.41 6.15
N PRO A 33 11.65 -10.55 5.20
CA PRO A 33 10.40 -11.25 5.51
C PRO A 33 10.64 -12.75 5.61
N ASP A 34 10.08 -13.37 6.63
CA ASP A 34 9.98 -14.83 6.70
C ASP A 34 8.98 -15.38 5.65
N ALA A 35 8.77 -16.69 5.64
CA ALA A 35 7.92 -17.33 4.66
C ALA A 35 6.46 -16.81 4.69
N GLN A 36 5.90 -16.59 5.89
CA GLN A 36 4.52 -16.17 6.07
C GLN A 36 4.33 -14.71 5.60
N LEU A 37 5.20 -13.80 6.06
CA LEU A 37 5.14 -12.39 5.65
C LEU A 37 5.42 -12.24 4.16
N ARG A 38 6.33 -13.04 3.61
CA ARG A 38 6.62 -13.04 2.17
C ARG A 38 5.42 -13.49 1.35
N ALA A 39 4.75 -14.58 1.75
CA ALA A 39 3.56 -15.08 1.08
C ALA A 39 2.42 -14.04 1.11
N PHE A 40 2.24 -13.34 2.24
CA PHE A 40 1.27 -12.27 2.40
C PHE A 40 1.54 -11.05 1.49
N LEU A 41 2.81 -10.65 1.36
CA LEU A 41 3.19 -9.49 0.55
C LEU A 41 3.24 -9.79 -0.96
N LEU A 42 3.40 -11.07 -1.34
CA LEU A 42 3.65 -11.46 -2.73
C LEU A 42 2.51 -11.07 -3.70
N PRO A 43 1.21 -11.26 -3.36
CA PRO A 43 0.11 -10.80 -4.22
C PRO A 43 0.18 -9.31 -4.53
N LEU A 44 0.47 -8.47 -3.53
CA LEU A 44 0.59 -7.01 -3.70
C LEU A 44 1.82 -6.63 -4.54
N ARG A 45 2.90 -7.40 -4.45
CA ARG A 45 4.14 -7.19 -5.23
C ARG A 45 3.97 -7.59 -6.70
N ASN A 46 3.18 -8.63 -6.96
CA ASN A 46 2.92 -9.21 -8.27
C ASN A 46 1.80 -8.52 -9.07
N LEU A 47 1.21 -7.42 -8.56
CA LEU A 47 0.26 -6.63 -9.31
C LEU A 47 0.83 -6.22 -10.69
N PRO A 48 0.01 -6.21 -11.76
CA PRO A 48 0.43 -5.74 -13.08
C PRO A 48 1.08 -4.37 -13.00
N ALA A 49 2.09 -4.11 -13.85
CA ALA A 49 2.77 -2.82 -13.83
C ALA A 49 1.80 -1.65 -14.09
N ALA A 50 0.80 -1.84 -14.95
CA ALA A 50 -0.23 -0.84 -15.18
C ALA A 50 -0.99 -0.53 -13.87
N ARG A 51 -0.93 0.74 -13.45
CA ARG A 51 -1.52 1.29 -12.21
C ARG A 51 -0.92 0.81 -10.90
N LYS A 52 0.20 0.07 -10.91
CA LYS A 52 0.87 -0.34 -9.67
C LYS A 52 1.59 0.83 -9.00
N HIS A 53 1.35 0.99 -7.70
CA HIS A 53 2.09 1.95 -6.87
C HIS A 53 3.54 1.49 -6.65
N ALA A 54 4.46 2.43 -6.72
CA ALA A 54 5.89 2.22 -6.48
C ALA A 54 6.51 3.47 -5.83
N LEU A 55 7.75 3.34 -5.37
CA LEU A 55 8.53 4.45 -4.86
C LEU A 55 9.50 4.96 -5.91
N MET A 56 9.56 6.29 -6.05
CA MET A 56 10.60 6.98 -6.81
C MET A 56 11.48 7.76 -5.84
N ARG A 57 12.80 7.59 -5.94
CA ARG A 57 13.75 8.38 -5.16
C ARG A 57 13.87 9.77 -5.76
N LEU A 58 13.92 10.79 -4.91
CA LEU A 58 14.18 12.19 -5.24
C LEU A 58 15.58 12.54 -4.70
N PRO A 59 16.67 12.36 -5.48
CA PRO A 59 18.03 12.45 -4.96
C PRO A 59 18.36 13.82 -4.37
N ALA A 60 17.95 14.90 -5.05
CA ALA A 60 18.18 16.28 -4.60
C ALA A 60 17.54 16.60 -3.23
N GLN A 61 16.50 15.86 -2.86
CA GLN A 61 15.74 16.08 -1.61
C GLN A 61 16.04 15.00 -0.56
N GLN A 62 16.88 14.01 -0.90
CA GLN A 62 17.12 12.82 -0.07
C GLN A 62 15.81 12.21 0.43
N ALA A 63 14.83 12.11 -0.47
CA ALA A 63 13.47 11.70 -0.14
C ALA A 63 12.94 10.66 -1.14
N TRP A 64 11.80 10.08 -0.80
CA TRP A 64 11.00 9.23 -1.67
C TRP A 64 9.64 9.88 -1.90
N THR A 65 9.08 9.63 -3.08
CA THR A 65 7.70 10.00 -3.42
C THR A 65 6.97 8.80 -4.00
N LEU A 66 5.66 8.77 -3.85
CA LEU A 66 4.82 7.71 -4.34
C LEU A 66 4.50 8.00 -5.80
N VAL A 67 4.66 6.99 -6.63
CA VAL A 67 4.32 7.05 -8.05
C VAL A 67 3.38 5.92 -8.42
N ARG A 68 2.62 6.12 -9.50
CA ARG A 68 1.79 5.11 -10.13
C ARG A 68 2.36 4.80 -11.51
N LEU A 69 2.69 3.54 -11.72
CA LEU A 69 3.28 3.08 -12.98
C LEU A 69 2.22 3.01 -14.08
N GLY A 70 2.53 3.49 -15.29
CA GLY A 70 1.62 3.43 -16.43
C GLY A 70 1.56 2.05 -17.12
N GLY A 71 2.57 1.21 -16.93
CA GLY A 71 2.78 -0.01 -17.71
C GLY A 71 3.88 0.18 -18.76
N ARG A 72 3.94 -0.70 -19.76
CA ARG A 72 4.95 -0.62 -20.82
C ARG A 72 4.74 0.66 -21.64
N GLU A 73 5.81 1.42 -21.84
CA GLU A 73 5.85 2.65 -22.67
C GLU A 73 4.91 3.79 -22.25
N ALA A 74 4.18 3.61 -21.15
CA ALA A 74 3.32 4.63 -20.57
C ALA A 74 4.06 5.44 -19.50
N PRO A 75 3.74 6.75 -19.36
CA PRO A 75 4.39 7.60 -18.38
C PRO A 75 4.12 7.14 -16.94
N VAL A 76 5.06 7.44 -16.07
CA VAL A 76 4.88 7.31 -14.62
C VAL A 76 4.18 8.56 -14.10
N GLU A 77 3.13 8.37 -13.31
CA GLU A 77 2.40 9.45 -12.66
C GLU A 77 2.94 9.66 -11.24
N ILE A 78 3.18 10.93 -10.87
CA ILE A 78 3.54 11.29 -9.50
C ILE A 78 2.24 11.42 -8.70
N VAL A 79 2.01 10.50 -7.77
CA VAL A 79 0.87 10.54 -6.85
C VAL A 79 1.13 11.55 -5.73
N GLY A 80 2.39 11.65 -5.29
CA GLY A 80 2.84 12.63 -4.32
C GLY A 80 3.26 12.01 -2.99
N GLY A 81 3.28 12.84 -1.95
CA GLY A 81 3.89 12.51 -0.66
C GLY A 81 5.41 12.62 -0.69
N ARG A 82 5.98 12.83 0.50
CA ARG A 82 7.41 12.98 0.72
C ARG A 82 7.79 12.26 2.00
N TRP A 83 8.62 11.24 1.86
CA TRP A 83 9.16 10.48 2.98
C TRP A 83 10.67 10.63 3.00
N HIS A 84 11.24 10.80 4.19
CA HIS A 84 12.69 10.92 4.41
C HIS A 84 13.29 9.66 5.06
N SER A 85 12.43 8.72 5.45
CA SER A 85 12.79 7.38 5.88
C SER A 85 12.38 6.39 4.80
N ARG A 86 13.25 5.40 4.54
CA ARG A 86 12.89 4.29 3.66
C ARG A 86 11.77 3.44 4.27
N ALA A 87 11.74 3.29 5.59
CA ALA A 87 10.68 2.52 6.26
C ALA A 87 9.31 3.16 6.04
N ASP A 88 9.19 4.48 6.24
CA ASP A 88 7.92 5.20 6.04
C ASP A 88 7.48 5.15 4.56
N ALA A 89 8.43 5.23 3.64
CA ALA A 89 8.16 5.11 2.21
C ALA A 89 7.65 3.71 1.85
N GLU A 90 8.26 2.65 2.38
CA GLU A 90 7.82 1.26 2.16
C GLU A 90 6.43 1.00 2.78
N TRP A 91 6.14 1.61 3.93
CA TRP A 91 4.79 1.58 4.50
C TRP A 91 3.76 2.30 3.61
N ALA A 92 4.12 3.48 3.08
CA ALA A 92 3.24 4.24 2.20
C ALA A 92 2.90 3.48 0.89
N VAL A 93 3.89 2.84 0.26
CA VAL A 93 3.61 2.05 -0.96
C VAL A 93 2.78 0.81 -0.64
N PHE A 94 2.95 0.19 0.53
CA PHE A 94 2.09 -0.89 0.99
C PHE A 94 0.65 -0.42 1.16
N ARG A 95 0.42 0.68 1.89
CA ARG A 95 -0.92 1.27 2.07
C ARG A 95 -1.60 1.56 0.73
N ALA A 96 -0.89 2.19 -0.20
CA ALA A 96 -1.44 2.52 -1.50
C ALA A 96 -1.78 1.28 -2.35
N ARG A 97 -0.99 0.21 -2.26
CA ARG A 97 -1.31 -1.06 -2.92
C ARG A 97 -2.47 -1.76 -2.23
N TRP A 98 -2.51 -1.75 -0.91
CA TRP A 98 -3.57 -2.34 -0.11
C TRP A 98 -4.90 -1.67 -0.44
N GLN A 99 -4.97 -0.35 -0.36
CA GLN A 99 -6.17 0.42 -0.69
C GLN A 99 -6.64 0.19 -2.12
N ALA A 100 -5.72 0.07 -3.08
CA ALA A 100 -6.07 -0.24 -4.46
C ALA A 100 -6.70 -1.63 -4.65
N VAL A 101 -6.33 -2.61 -3.81
CA VAL A 101 -6.83 -4.00 -3.90
C VAL A 101 -8.05 -4.23 -3.01
N HIS A 102 -8.08 -3.62 -1.84
CA HIS A 102 -9.04 -3.91 -0.78
C HIS A 102 -10.02 -2.75 -0.51
N GLY A 103 -9.77 -1.55 -1.06
CA GLY A 103 -10.69 -0.41 -1.00
C GLY A 103 -10.61 0.44 0.27
N TRP A 104 -9.73 0.13 1.23
CA TRP A 104 -9.58 0.86 2.48
C TRP A 104 -8.10 0.99 2.88
N ASP A 105 -7.77 1.91 3.78
CA ASP A 105 -6.39 2.16 4.19
C ASP A 105 -6.01 1.36 5.45
N PRO A 106 -4.97 0.50 5.41
CA PRO A 106 -4.58 -0.33 6.55
C PRO A 106 -3.97 0.46 7.71
N GLU A 107 -3.76 1.78 7.58
CA GLU A 107 -3.47 2.64 8.72
C GLU A 107 -4.63 2.70 9.73
N HIS A 108 -5.87 2.57 9.26
CA HIS A 108 -7.09 2.58 10.08
C HIS A 108 -7.46 1.21 10.65
N LEU A 109 -6.53 0.24 10.63
CA LEU A 109 -6.78 -1.12 11.11
C LEU A 109 -7.17 -1.17 12.60
N ASP A 110 -6.68 -0.22 13.38
CA ASP A 110 -6.87 -0.14 14.84
C ASP A 110 -7.80 1.01 15.27
N ASP A 111 -8.45 1.69 14.30
CA ASP A 111 -9.37 2.82 14.54
C ASP A 111 -10.81 2.38 14.89
#